data_AF-A0A8T5VMW5-F1
#
_entry.id   AF-A0A8T5VMW5-F1
#
_cell.length_a   1.000
_cell.length_b   1.000
_cell.length_c   1.000
_cell.angle_alpha   90.00
_cell.angle_beta   90.00
_cell.angle_gamma   90.00
#
_symmetry.space_group_name_H-M   'P 1'
#
loop_
_entity.id
_entity.type
_entity.pdbx_description
1 polymer ?
#
loop_
_entity_poly.entity_id
_entity_poly.type
_entity_poly.pdbx_seq_one_letter_code
_entity_poly.pdbx_strand_id
1 'polypeptide(L)'
;MRSDRTSHKADRELLLGLVDALNVSKNRLGRDPCGDSNIVGRRGHVSTDGVAAYVYLACKTKRRWETAKSALGVPATQDGDTEGVLRMDNPPSESQAEILRRLLGLRKSIRPSDKQRATLARFSFRRDNSGGF
;
A
#
# COMPACT_ATOMS: atom_id res chain seq x y z
N MET A 1 22.74 13.54 -13.33
CA MET A 1 21.48 14.27 -13.06
C MET A 1 20.35 13.44 -13.67
N ARG A 2 19.77 12.49 -12.91
CA ARG A 2 18.67 11.63 -13.41
C ARG A 2 17.37 12.44 -13.31
N SER A 3 16.68 12.58 -14.43
CA SER A 3 15.52 13.44 -14.60
C SER A 3 14.34 13.01 -13.71
N ASP A 4 13.92 13.87 -12.77
CA ASP A 4 12.82 13.68 -11.79
C ASP A 4 11.55 13.07 -12.41
N ARG A 5 11.21 13.47 -13.65
CA ARG A 5 10.01 12.99 -14.35
C ARG A 5 10.01 11.49 -14.64
N THR A 6 11.18 10.90 -14.84
CA THR A 6 11.32 9.46 -15.10
C THR A 6 11.17 8.65 -13.82
N SER A 7 11.61 9.20 -12.68
CA SER A 7 11.49 8.57 -11.37
C SER A 7 10.02 8.40 -10.99
N HIS A 8 9.24 9.48 -11.06
CA HIS A 8 7.82 9.45 -10.68
C HIS A 8 6.96 8.48 -11.49
N LYS A 9 7.32 8.22 -12.75
CA LYS A 9 6.64 7.22 -13.57
C LYS A 9 6.96 5.80 -13.10
N ALA A 10 8.25 5.49 -12.90
CA ALA A 10 8.70 4.20 -12.41
C ALA A 10 8.12 3.90 -11.02
N ASP A 11 8.13 4.89 -10.13
CA ASP A 11 7.52 4.78 -8.79
C ASP A 11 6.04 4.39 -8.88
N ARG A 12 5.29 5.11 -9.72
CA ARG A 12 3.86 4.87 -9.88
C ARG A 12 3.56 3.51 -10.49
N GLU A 13 4.33 3.07 -11.47
CA GLU A 13 4.17 1.75 -12.11
C GLU A 13 4.44 0.63 -11.10
N LEU A 14 5.53 0.73 -10.32
CA LEU A 14 5.86 -0.25 -9.29
C LEU A 14 4.77 -0.30 -8.21
N LEU A 15 4.30 0.86 -7.72
CA LEU A 15 3.23 0.92 -6.72
C LEU A 15 1.91 0.36 -7.25
N LEU A 16 1.59 0.55 -8.53
CA LEU A 16 0.42 -0.07 -9.15
C LEU A 16 0.55 -1.59 -9.21
N GLY A 17 1.73 -2.10 -9.59
CA GLY A 17 2.04 -3.53 -9.55
C GLY A 17 1.89 -4.11 -8.14
N LEU A 18 2.33 -3.38 -7.11
CA LEU A 18 2.14 -3.78 -5.72
C LEU A 18 0.68 -3.73 -5.27
N VAL A 19 -0.11 -2.74 -5.72
CA VAL A 19 -1.55 -2.71 -5.43
C VAL A 19 -2.24 -3.98 -5.95
N ASP A 20 -1.85 -4.41 -7.15
CA ASP A 20 -2.38 -5.62 -7.78
C ASP A 20 -1.89 -6.89 -7.06
N ALA A 21 -0.58 -6.99 -6.76
CA ALA A 21 -0.01 -8.11 -6.01
C ALA A 21 -0.59 -8.24 -4.59
N LEU A 22 -0.82 -7.11 -3.91
CA LEU A 22 -1.50 -7.06 -2.62
C LEU A 22 -3.01 -7.24 -2.75
N ASN A 23 -3.58 -7.20 -3.96
CA ASN A 23 -5.01 -7.22 -4.23
C ASN A 23 -5.77 -6.26 -3.31
N VAL A 24 -5.39 -4.98 -3.35
CA VAL A 24 -6.02 -3.90 -2.57
C VAL A 24 -6.65 -2.87 -3.50
N SER A 25 -7.47 -1.98 -2.96
CA SER A 25 -8.06 -0.91 -3.78
C SER A 25 -6.98 0.05 -4.25
N LYS A 26 -7.05 0.48 -5.52
CA LYS A 26 -6.22 1.57 -6.06
C LYS A 26 -6.36 2.88 -5.28
N ASN A 27 -7.46 3.07 -4.55
CA ASN A 27 -7.66 4.21 -3.64
C ASN A 27 -6.72 4.19 -2.43
N ARG A 28 -5.93 3.11 -2.24
CA ARG A 28 -4.84 3.09 -1.25
C ARG A 28 -3.60 3.82 -1.74
N LEU A 29 -3.50 4.14 -3.04
CA LEU A 29 -2.46 5.04 -3.53
C LEU A 29 -2.75 6.45 -3.03
N GLY A 30 -1.85 6.97 -2.21
CA GLY A 30 -1.87 8.33 -1.70
C GLY A 30 -0.67 9.12 -2.19
N ARG A 31 -0.64 10.39 -1.78
CA ARG A 31 0.56 11.21 -1.77
C ARG A 31 0.96 11.44 -0.32
N ASP A 32 2.25 11.36 -0.03
CA ASP A 32 2.79 11.75 1.26
C ASP A 32 2.91 13.29 1.37
N PRO A 33 3.33 13.84 2.53
CA PRO A 33 3.50 15.29 2.70
C PRO A 33 4.54 15.93 1.75
N CYS A 34 5.48 15.15 1.23
CA CYS A 34 6.50 15.60 0.27
C CYS A 34 5.99 15.55 -1.17
N GLY A 35 4.84 14.92 -1.42
CA GLY A 35 4.25 14.75 -2.74
C GLY A 35 4.60 13.43 -3.42
N ASP A 36 5.30 12.53 -2.75
CA ASP A 36 5.67 11.22 -3.29
C ASP A 36 4.51 10.23 -3.20
N SER A 37 4.42 9.33 -4.19
CA SER A 37 3.36 8.33 -4.20
C SER A 37 3.65 7.22 -3.20
N ASN A 38 2.63 6.74 -2.49
CA ASN A 38 2.76 5.62 -1.56
C ASN A 38 1.47 4.79 -1.49
N ILE A 39 1.54 3.58 -0.93
CA ILE A 39 0.37 2.79 -0.54
C ILE A 39 0.14 2.99 0.96
N VAL A 40 -0.98 3.60 1.33
CA VAL A 40 -1.26 3.96 2.72
C VAL A 40 -2.08 2.88 3.44
N GLY A 41 -1.50 2.33 4.50
CA GLY A 41 -2.15 1.46 5.47
C GLY A 41 -2.56 2.19 6.74
N ARG A 42 -3.27 1.49 7.64
CA ARG A 42 -3.63 2.02 8.97
C ARG A 42 -2.44 2.03 9.95
N ARG A 43 -1.44 1.17 9.72
CA ARG A 43 -0.32 0.93 10.66
C ARG A 43 1.06 1.04 10.00
N GLY A 44 1.11 1.69 8.85
CA GLY A 44 2.29 1.75 8.02
C GLY A 44 1.95 2.16 6.59
N HIS A 45 2.96 2.22 5.74
CA HIS A 45 2.82 2.56 4.34
C HIS A 45 3.89 1.85 3.51
N VAL A 46 3.72 1.86 2.19
CA VAL A 46 4.72 1.37 1.25
C VAL A 46 5.12 2.52 0.34
N SER A 47 6.42 2.81 0.27
CA SER A 47 7.03 3.74 -0.68
C SER A 47 7.96 2.98 -1.63
N THR A 48 8.53 3.68 -2.60
CA THR A 48 9.44 3.11 -3.60
C THR A 48 10.42 4.18 -4.09
N ASP A 49 11.55 3.74 -4.62
CA ASP A 49 12.53 4.53 -5.38
C ASP A 49 12.52 4.17 -6.89
N GLY A 50 11.47 3.48 -7.33
CA GLY A 50 11.28 3.02 -8.71
C GLY A 50 12.03 1.72 -9.03
N VAL A 51 12.80 1.18 -8.08
CA VAL A 51 13.56 -0.07 -8.22
C VAL A 51 13.11 -1.09 -7.18
N ALA A 52 13.00 -0.68 -5.92
CA ALA A 52 12.58 -1.51 -4.81
C ALA A 52 11.38 -0.91 -4.08
N ALA A 53 10.67 -1.74 -3.32
CA ALA A 53 9.62 -1.31 -2.41
C ALA A 53 10.15 -1.23 -0.98
N TYR A 54 9.71 -0.21 -0.24
CA TYR A 54 10.08 0.00 1.15
C TYR A 54 8.80 -0.01 2.00
N VAL A 55 8.68 -1.01 2.87
CA VAL A 55 7.51 -1.21 3.72
C VAL A 55 7.83 -0.67 5.11
N TYR A 56 7.27 0.48 5.43
CA TYR A 56 7.32 1.02 6.78
C TYR A 56 6.24 0.37 7.66
N LEU A 57 6.62 -0.15 8.82
CA LEU A 57 5.72 -0.76 9.79
C LEU A 57 5.94 -0.16 11.18
N ALA A 58 4.85 0.23 11.84
CA ALA A 58 4.83 0.59 13.25
C ALA A 58 4.13 -0.50 14.07
N CYS A 59 4.93 -1.44 14.60
CA CYS A 59 4.49 -2.59 15.37
C CYS A 59 4.60 -2.27 16.87
N LYS A 60 3.56 -1.65 17.47
CA LYS A 60 3.37 -1.24 18.88
C LYS A 60 4.19 -1.91 20.02
N THR A 61 4.70 -3.13 19.84
CA THR A 61 5.63 -3.81 20.75
C THR A 61 6.76 -4.47 19.98
N LYS A 62 7.95 -4.57 20.61
CA LYS A 62 9.14 -5.22 20.04
C LYS A 62 8.89 -6.65 19.55
N ARG A 63 8.17 -7.44 20.35
CA ARG A 63 7.77 -8.80 19.96
C ARG A 63 7.01 -8.84 18.62
N ARG A 64 6.09 -7.88 18.39
CA ARG A 64 5.32 -7.83 17.14
C ARG A 64 6.20 -7.43 15.95
N TRP A 65 7.16 -6.54 16.17
CA TRP A 65 8.13 -6.18 15.15
C TRP A 65 8.99 -7.38 14.74
N GLU A 66 9.56 -8.10 15.71
CA GLU A 66 10.35 -9.31 15.44
C GLU A 66 9.54 -10.40 14.72
N THR A 67 8.28 -10.60 15.13
CA THR A 67 7.38 -11.54 14.43
C THR A 67 7.11 -11.08 12.99
N ALA A 68 6.94 -9.79 12.74
CA ALA A 68 6.72 -9.25 11.39
C ALA A 68 7.94 -9.49 10.49
N LYS A 69 9.16 -9.21 10.99
CA LYS A 69 10.42 -9.49 10.28
C LYS A 69 10.53 -10.96 9.90
N SER A 70 10.38 -11.84 10.89
CA SER A 70 10.48 -13.29 10.70
C SER A 70 9.43 -13.82 9.71
N ALA A 71 8.19 -13.32 9.78
CA ALA A 71 7.10 -13.77 8.91
C ALA A 71 7.27 -13.32 7.45
N LEU A 72 7.88 -12.15 7.20
CA LEU A 72 8.09 -11.65 5.85
C LEU A 72 9.39 -12.17 5.22
N GLY A 73 10.41 -12.46 6.03
CA GLY A 73 11.68 -13.02 5.56
C GLY A 73 12.48 -12.09 4.64
N VAL A 74 12.27 -10.78 4.76
CA VAL A 74 12.91 -9.74 3.95
C VAL A 74 13.83 -8.87 4.82
N PRO A 75 14.91 -8.31 4.25
CA PRO A 75 15.86 -7.52 5.02
C PRO A 75 15.26 -6.21 5.54
N ALA A 76 15.59 -5.87 6.79
CA ALA A 76 15.32 -4.56 7.35
C ALA A 76 16.43 -3.57 6.96
N THR A 77 16.03 -2.42 6.43
CA THR A 77 16.92 -1.28 6.15
C THR A 77 16.96 -0.31 7.32
N GLN A 78 15.88 -0.25 8.09
CA GLN A 78 15.81 0.39 9.40
C GLN A 78 15.20 -0.60 10.38
N ASP A 79 15.91 -0.87 11.48
CA ASP A 79 15.53 -1.86 12.49
C ASP A 79 15.46 -1.20 13.86
N GLY A 80 14.35 -0.51 14.12
CA GLY A 80 14.06 0.08 15.42
C GLY A 80 13.45 -0.95 16.37
N ASP A 81 13.19 -0.54 17.62
CA ASP A 81 12.66 -1.48 18.62
C ASP A 81 11.21 -1.88 18.35
N THR A 82 10.37 -0.97 17.84
CA THR A 82 8.94 -1.23 17.61
C THR A 82 8.49 -0.85 16.21
N GLU A 83 9.41 -0.42 15.37
CA GLU A 83 9.14 0.04 14.01
C GLU A 83 10.37 -0.13 13.13
N GLY A 84 10.15 -0.09 11.82
CA GLY A 84 11.25 -0.21 10.87
C GLY A 84 10.77 -0.19 9.43
N VAL A 85 11.74 -0.31 8.54
CA VAL A 85 11.54 -0.31 7.09
C VAL A 85 12.11 -1.59 6.51
N LEU A 86 11.25 -2.38 5.89
CA LEU A 86 11.61 -3.60 5.19
C LEU A 86 11.77 -3.33 3.71
N ARG A 87 12.88 -3.77 3.11
CA ARG A 87 13.12 -3.63 1.67
C ARG A 87 12.68 -4.88 0.94
N MET A 88 11.96 -4.69 -0.16
CA MET A 88 11.53 -5.76 -1.05
C MET A 88 12.00 -5.46 -2.47
N ASP A 89 12.91 -6.28 -2.98
CA ASP A 89 13.41 -6.17 -4.36
C ASP A 89 12.51 -6.90 -5.38
N ASN A 90 11.60 -7.76 -4.90
CA ASN A 90 10.70 -8.54 -5.73
C ASN A 90 9.23 -8.36 -5.28
N PRO A 91 8.25 -8.56 -6.17
CA PRO A 91 6.84 -8.63 -5.77
C PRO A 91 6.61 -9.67 -4.67
N PRO A 92 5.72 -9.41 -3.69
CA PRO A 92 5.44 -10.36 -2.63
C PRO A 92 4.83 -11.64 -3.19
N SER A 93 5.19 -12.78 -2.61
CA SER A 93 4.41 -14.02 -2.79
C SER A 93 2.98 -13.86 -2.25
N GLU A 94 2.07 -14.79 -2.56
CA GLU A 94 0.69 -14.72 -2.06
C GLU A 94 0.62 -14.71 -0.52
N SER A 95 1.48 -15.51 0.14
CA SER A 95 1.56 -15.56 1.60
C SER A 95 2.13 -14.26 2.18
N GLN A 96 3.20 -13.72 1.59
CA GLN A 96 3.75 -12.41 1.98
C GLN A 96 2.71 -11.31 1.80
N ALA A 97 1.95 -11.33 0.69
CA ALA A 97 0.90 -10.35 0.43
C ALA A 97 -0.21 -10.41 1.49
N GLU A 98 -0.58 -11.60 1.98
CA GLU A 98 -1.54 -11.74 3.09
C GLU A 98 -0.99 -11.15 4.39
N ILE A 99 0.25 -11.47 4.72
CA ILE A 99 0.92 -10.97 5.92
C ILE A 99 1.03 -9.44 5.87
N LEU A 100 1.48 -8.88 4.73
CA LEU A 100 1.58 -7.45 4.50
C LEU A 100 0.23 -6.74 4.65
N ARG A 101 -0.84 -7.28 4.06
CA ARG A 101 -2.19 -6.72 4.23
C ARG A 101 -2.57 -6.63 5.70
N ARG A 102 -2.33 -7.69 6.48
CA ARG A 102 -2.64 -7.74 7.91
C ARG A 102 -1.81 -6.75 8.73
N LEU A 103 -0.50 -6.68 8.46
CA LEU A 103 0.44 -5.81 9.17
C LEU A 103 0.14 -4.34 8.89
N LEU A 104 0.04 -3.96 7.61
CA LEU A 104 -0.28 -2.60 7.17
C LEU A 104 -1.72 -2.19 7.49
N GLY A 105 -2.62 -3.14 7.76
CA GLY A 105 -4.04 -2.86 7.94
C GLY A 105 -4.72 -2.48 6.63
N LEU A 106 -4.35 -3.15 5.54
CA LEU A 106 -4.98 -3.04 4.24
C LEU A 106 -6.11 -4.06 4.10
N ARG A 107 -7.27 -3.61 3.65
CA ARG A 107 -8.38 -4.50 3.32
C ARG A 107 -8.18 -5.05 1.91
N LYS A 108 -8.27 -6.37 1.76
CA LYS A 108 -8.29 -7.03 0.45
C LYS A 108 -9.46 -6.47 -0.37
N SER A 109 -9.18 -6.11 -1.61
CA SER A 109 -10.21 -5.69 -2.57
C SER A 109 -11.05 -6.91 -2.95
N ILE A 110 -12.35 -6.79 -2.77
CA ILE A 110 -13.31 -7.78 -3.25
C ILE A 110 -14.05 -7.10 -4.37
N ARG A 111 -13.91 -7.62 -5.60
CA ARG A 111 -14.74 -7.16 -6.71
C ARG A 111 -16.18 -7.55 -6.39
N PRO A 112 -17.11 -6.60 -6.26
CA PRO A 112 -18.50 -6.95 -5.98
C PRO A 112 -19.03 -7.78 -7.14
N SER A 113 -19.83 -8.81 -6.83
CA SER A 113 -20.53 -9.59 -7.86
C SER A 113 -21.50 -8.70 -8.64
N ASP A 114 -21.91 -9.12 -9.83
CA ASP A 114 -22.81 -8.29 -10.66
C ASP A 114 -24.14 -7.98 -9.96
N LYS A 115 -24.64 -8.92 -9.13
CA LYS A 115 -25.81 -8.69 -8.28
C LYS A 115 -25.56 -7.60 -7.22
N GLN A 116 -24.39 -7.60 -6.58
CA GLN A 116 -24.02 -6.57 -5.61
C GLN A 116 -23.77 -5.21 -6.29
N ARG A 117 -23.20 -5.21 -7.50
CA ARG A 117 -23.03 -3.99 -8.32
C ARG A 117 -24.38 -3.39 -8.68
N ALA A 118 -25.34 -4.21 -9.13
CA ALA A 118 -26.69 -3.76 -9.45
C ALA A 118 -27.39 -3.18 -8.21
N THR A 119 -27.26 -3.81 -7.04
CA THR A 119 -27.78 -3.27 -5.78
C THR A 119 -27.14 -1.91 -5.43
N LEU A 120 -25.81 -1.78 -5.52
CA LEU A 120 -25.11 -0.52 -5.23
C LEU A 120 -25.46 0.60 -6.23
N ALA A 121 -25.66 0.27 -7.51
CA ALA A 121 -26.08 1.23 -8.53
C ALA A 121 -27.48 1.83 -8.25
N ARG A 122 -28.35 1.09 -7.56
CA ARG A 122 -29.68 1.57 -7.12
C ARG A 122 -29.60 2.56 -5.97
N PHE A 123 -28.51 2.55 -5.21
CA PHE A 123 -28.25 3.50 -4.12
C PHE A 123 -27.41 4.71 -4.59
N SER A 124 -27.48 5.08 -5.86
CA SER A 124 -26.76 6.24 -6.41
C SER A 124 -27.09 7.50 -5.59
N PHE A 125 -26.18 7.88 -4.69
CA PHE A 125 -26.21 9.17 -4.04
C PHE A 125 -25.99 10.22 -5.13
N ARG A 126 -27.04 10.97 -5.46
CA ARG A 126 -26.90 12.21 -6.23
C ARG A 126 -25.86 13.05 -5.50
N ARG A 127 -24.70 13.28 -6.11
CA ARG A 127 -23.93 14.48 -5.80
C ARG A 127 -24.73 15.61 -6.41
N ASP A 128 -25.57 16.23 -5.60
CA ASP A 128 -26.15 17.52 -5.97
C ASP A 128 -24.98 18.49 -6.14
N ASN A 129 -24.68 18.77 -7.40
CA ASN A 129 -23.72 19.80 -7.79
C ASN A 129 -24.46 21.13 -7.69
N SER A 130 -24.76 21.56 -6.46
CA SER A 130 -25.25 22.92 -6.16
C SER A 130 -24.09 23.72 -5.60
N GLY A 131 -23.37 24.37 -6.50
CA GLY A 131 -22.23 25.22 -6.17
C GLY A 131 -21.80 26.04 -7.36
N GLY A 132 -22.72 26.85 -7.88
CA GLY A 132 -22.34 28.03 -8.65
C GLY A 132 -21.87 29.11 -7.68
N PHE A 133 -20.73 29.71 -7.99
CA PHE A 133 -20.43 31.14 -7.91
C PHE A 133 -19.31 31.43 -8.91
#